data_AF-A0A8C0M070-F1
#
_entry.id   AF-A0A8C0M070-F1
#
_cell.length_a   1.000
_cell.length_b   1.000
_cell.length_c   1.000
_cell.angle_alpha   90.00
_cell.angle_beta   90.00
_cell.angle_gamma   90.00
#
_symmetry.space_group_name_H-M   'P 1'
#
loop_
_entity.id
_entity.type
_entity.pdbx_description
1 polymer ?
#
loop_
_entity_poly.entity_id
_entity_poly.type
_entity_poly.pdbx_seq_one_letter_code
_entity_poly.pdbx_strand_id
1 'polypeptide(L)'
;MPGENIFLFVPNLIGYARIVFAIVSFYFMPCCPLTASSFYLLSGLLDAFDGHAARALNQGTRFGAMLDMLTDRCSTMCLLVNLALLYPRATLLFQLSMSLDVASHWLHLHSSVVRGSESHKMIDLSGNPVLRIYYTSRLALWVFSEWASGSPPPSRRS
;
A
#
# COMPACT_ATOMS: atom_id res chain seq x y z
N MET A 1 15.76 -27.98 18.32
CA MET A 1 16.36 -26.63 18.33
C MET A 1 15.35 -25.73 18.99
N PRO A 2 15.69 -24.99 20.07
CA PRO A 2 14.69 -24.18 20.76
C PRO A 2 14.09 -23.20 19.75
N GLY A 3 12.77 -23.24 19.61
CA GLY A 3 12.03 -22.53 18.57
C GLY A 3 12.30 -21.03 18.68
N GLU A 4 12.93 -20.45 17.66
CA GLU A 4 12.99 -19.01 17.51
C GLU A 4 11.55 -18.49 17.45
N ASN A 5 11.11 -17.90 18.55
CA ASN A 5 9.82 -17.26 18.61
C ASN A 5 9.89 -16.02 17.72
N ILE A 6 9.41 -16.17 16.49
CA ILE A 6 9.29 -15.11 15.49
C ILE A 6 8.58 -13.85 16.08
N PHE A 7 7.77 -14.05 17.12
CA PHE A 7 7.10 -13.01 17.91
C PHE A 7 8.02 -12.11 18.76
N LEU A 8 9.22 -12.58 19.12
CA LEU A 8 10.18 -11.86 19.97
C LEU A 8 11.28 -11.14 19.18
N PHE A 9 11.20 -11.11 17.85
CA PHE A 9 12.15 -10.31 17.08
C PHE A 9 12.04 -8.83 17.46
N VAL A 10 13.20 -8.17 17.54
CA VAL A 10 13.33 -6.75 17.94
C VAL A 10 12.36 -5.84 17.16
N PRO A 11 12.17 -5.99 15.83
CA PRO A 11 11.21 -5.20 15.07
C PRO A 11 9.75 -5.44 15.49
N ASN A 12 9.36 -6.68 15.75
CA ASN A 12 8.00 -7.02 16.18
C ASN A 12 7.70 -6.48 17.58
N LEU A 13 8.69 -6.48 18.47
CA LEU A 13 8.55 -5.91 19.81
C LEU A 13 8.39 -4.39 19.77
N ILE A 14 9.11 -3.71 18.88
CA ILE A 14 8.94 -2.27 18.63
C ILE A 14 7.55 -2.00 18.02
N GLY A 15 7.07 -2.85 17.10
CA GLY A 15 5.71 -2.78 16.56
C GLY A 15 4.63 -2.93 17.64
N TYR A 16 4.82 -3.80 18.64
CA TYR A 16 3.90 -3.87 19.79
C TYR A 16 3.94 -2.61 20.65
N ALA A 17 5.13 -2.05 20.92
CA ALA A 17 5.26 -0.79 21.64
C ALA A 17 4.56 0.36 20.90
N ARG A 18 4.67 0.40 19.56
CA ARG A 18 3.97 1.35 18.68
C ARG A 18 2.46 1.29 18.88
N ILE A 19 1.86 0.10 18.85
CA ILE A 19 0.42 -0.08 19.08
C ILE A 19 0.01 0.48 20.45
N VAL A 20 0.81 0.20 21.50
CA VAL A 20 0.54 0.73 22.85
C VAL A 20 0.62 2.26 22.87
N PHE A 21 1.65 2.86 22.27
CA PHE A 21 1.77 4.32 22.18
C PHE A 21 0.62 4.97 21.40
N ALA A 22 0.17 4.34 20.31
CA ALA A 22 -0.99 4.82 19.55
C ALA A 22 -2.28 4.78 20.39
N ILE A 23 -2.53 3.70 21.13
CA ILE A 23 -3.68 3.58 22.04
C ILE A 23 -3.62 4.67 23.13
N VAL A 24 -2.45 4.86 23.73
CA VAL A 24 -2.21 5.91 24.74
C VAL A 24 -2.47 7.30 24.15
N SER A 25 -1.99 7.57 22.93
CA SER A 25 -2.26 8.81 22.20
C SER A 25 -3.77 9.07 22.07
N PHE A 26 -4.54 8.07 21.62
CA PHE A 26 -5.98 8.23 21.45
C PHE A 26 -6.72 8.38 22.78
N TYR A 27 -6.26 7.74 23.84
CA TYR A 27 -6.81 7.92 25.19
C TYR A 27 -6.62 9.36 25.70
N PHE A 28 -5.48 9.98 25.43
CA PHE A 28 -5.19 11.35 25.86
C PHE A 28 -5.78 12.44 24.96
N MET A 29 -6.28 12.08 23.78
CA MET A 29 -6.83 13.00 22.79
C MET A 29 -7.95 13.94 23.29
N PRO A 30 -8.94 13.48 24.10
CA PRO A 30 -9.96 14.38 24.66
C PRO A 30 -9.44 15.34 25.74
N CYS A 31 -8.35 15.00 26.44
CA CYS A 31 -7.80 15.84 27.52
C CYS A 31 -6.78 16.86 27.02
N CYS A 32 -5.87 16.45 26.12
CA CYS A 32 -4.74 17.25 25.65
C CYS A 32 -4.37 16.86 24.21
N PRO A 33 -4.94 17.52 23.18
CA PRO A 33 -4.71 17.14 21.77
C PRO A 33 -3.26 17.32 21.32
N LEU A 34 -2.51 18.25 21.92
CA LEU A 34 -1.07 18.45 21.67
C LEU A 34 -0.24 17.25 22.15
N THR A 35 -0.53 16.74 23.34
CA THR A 35 0.16 15.58 23.92
C THR A 35 -0.16 14.32 23.12
N ALA A 36 -1.43 14.12 22.75
CA ALA A 36 -1.84 13.05 21.84
C ALA A 36 -1.09 13.12 20.50
N SER A 37 -1.07 14.30 19.87
CA SER A 37 -0.35 14.47 18.59
C SER A 37 1.13 14.15 18.70
N SER A 38 1.76 14.45 19.84
CA SER A 38 3.17 14.14 20.11
C SER A 38 3.40 12.63 20.24
N PHE A 39 2.54 11.91 20.95
CA PHE A 39 2.62 10.44 21.05
C PHE A 39 2.30 9.74 19.71
N TYR A 40 1.37 10.29 18.93
CA TYR A 40 1.08 9.81 17.57
C TYR A 40 2.30 9.97 16.64
N LEU A 41 2.96 11.14 16.67
CA LEU A 41 4.20 11.38 15.92
C LEU A 41 5.33 10.47 16.39
N LEU A 42 5.47 10.25 17.70
CA LEU A 42 6.45 9.34 18.26
C LEU A 42 6.22 7.90 17.82
N SER A 43 4.94 7.46 17.77
CA SER A 43 4.53 6.16 17.23
C SER A 43 4.94 6.02 15.75
N GLY A 44 4.74 7.05 14.93
CA GLY A 44 5.20 7.05 13.53
C GLY A 44 6.73 7.07 13.36
N LEU A 45 7.46 7.66 14.30
CA LEU A 45 8.93 7.61 14.32
C LEU A 45 9.46 6.21 14.68
N LEU A 46 8.79 5.53 15.61
CA LEU A 46 9.12 4.16 16.01
C LEU A 46 8.95 3.16 14.87
N ASP A 47 7.95 3.37 14.02
CA ASP A 47 7.73 2.60 12.79
C ASP A 47 8.94 2.64 11.83
N ALA A 48 9.39 3.86 11.51
CA ALA A 48 10.57 4.01 10.66
C ALA A 48 11.82 3.34 11.28
N PHE A 49 11.90 3.31 12.61
CA PHE A 49 13.01 2.69 13.33
C PHE A 49 12.93 1.16 13.34
N ASP A 50 11.75 0.56 13.47
CA ASP A 50 11.59 -0.90 13.40
C ASP A 50 11.87 -1.44 12.00
N GLY A 51 11.50 -0.71 10.94
CA GLY A 51 11.80 -1.05 9.57
C GLY A 51 13.30 -0.95 9.27
N HIS A 52 13.99 0.03 9.87
CA HIS A 52 15.44 0.14 9.80
C HIS A 52 16.13 -1.02 10.56
N ALA A 53 15.67 -1.33 11.76
CA ALA A 53 16.17 -2.43 12.57
C ALA A 53 15.95 -3.80 11.89
N ALA A 54 14.80 -4.01 11.26
CA ALA A 54 14.49 -5.24 10.51
C ALA A 54 15.45 -5.47 9.34
N ARG A 55 15.82 -4.41 8.63
CA ARG A 55 16.81 -4.47 7.53
C ARG A 55 18.23 -4.65 8.04
N ALA A 56 18.60 -3.95 9.11
CA ALA A 56 19.95 -4.02 9.70
C ALA A 56 20.23 -5.40 10.34
N LEU A 57 19.23 -6.00 10.98
CA LEU A 57 19.34 -7.30 11.66
C LEU A 57 18.97 -8.48 10.76
N ASN A 58 18.51 -8.22 9.53
CA ASN A 58 17.99 -9.22 8.59
C ASN A 58 16.88 -10.11 9.19
N GLN A 59 16.10 -9.55 10.12
CA GLN A 59 15.01 -10.22 10.87
C GLN A 59 13.62 -9.88 10.29
N GLY A 60 13.56 -9.53 9.01
CA GLY A 60 12.30 -9.25 8.32
C GLY A 60 11.45 -10.52 8.18
N THR A 61 10.26 -10.54 8.79
CA THR A 61 9.34 -11.68 8.70
C THR A 61 8.04 -11.30 8.00
N ARG A 62 7.40 -12.28 7.32
CA ARG A 62 6.09 -12.06 6.70
C ARG A 62 5.03 -11.64 7.72
N PHE A 63 5.09 -12.19 8.93
CA PHE A 63 4.21 -11.81 10.03
C PHE A 63 4.42 -10.34 10.43
N GLY A 64 5.66 -9.91 10.63
CA GLY A 64 5.98 -8.51 10.95
C GLY A 64 5.49 -7.55 9.87
N ALA A 65 5.70 -7.88 8.59
CA ALA A 65 5.19 -7.07 7.48
C ALA A 65 3.65 -6.99 7.45
N MET A 66 2.93 -8.08 7.75
CA MET A 66 1.47 -8.06 7.86
C MET A 66 0.99 -7.25 9.07
N LEU A 67 1.68 -7.36 10.20
CA LEU A 67 1.35 -6.64 11.43
C LEU A 67 1.57 -5.14 11.28
N ASP A 68 2.64 -4.74 10.59
CA ASP A 68 2.93 -3.35 10.24
C ASP A 68 1.82 -2.75 9.36
N MET A 69 1.48 -3.43 8.25
CA MET A 69 0.37 -3.01 7.39
C MET A 69 -0.96 -2.88 8.14
N LEU A 70 -1.27 -3.78 9.08
CA LEU A 70 -2.48 -3.68 9.90
C LEU A 70 -2.42 -2.47 10.84
N THR A 71 -1.27 -2.26 11.48
CA THR A 71 -1.06 -1.18 12.45
C THR A 71 -1.16 0.20 11.78
N ASP A 72 -0.61 0.36 10.57
CA ASP A 72 -0.76 1.55 9.74
C ASP A 72 -2.23 1.92 9.48
N ARG A 73 -3.05 0.92 9.16
CA ARG A 73 -4.47 1.11 8.87
C ARG A 73 -5.24 1.47 10.14
N CYS A 74 -5.01 0.75 11.24
CA CYS A 74 -5.60 1.08 12.53
C CYS A 74 -5.25 2.51 12.97
N SER A 75 -3.97 2.89 12.81
CA SER A 75 -3.49 4.25 13.13
C SER A 75 -4.21 5.31 12.29
N THR A 76 -4.32 5.10 10.98
CA THR A 76 -4.97 6.02 10.05
C THR A 76 -6.47 6.15 10.34
N MET A 77 -7.16 5.04 10.62
CA MET A 77 -8.57 5.04 11.02
C MET A 77 -8.80 5.83 12.29
N CYS A 78 -8.01 5.58 13.33
CA CYS A 78 -8.15 6.31 14.59
C CYS A 78 -7.84 7.80 14.43
N LEU A 79 -6.88 8.19 13.59
CA LEU A 79 -6.64 9.59 13.24
C LEU A 79 -7.88 10.21 12.56
N LEU A 80 -8.47 9.52 11.57
CA LEU A 80 -9.66 9.98 10.85
C LEU A 80 -10.89 10.11 11.76
N VAL A 81 -11.08 9.19 12.72
CA VAL A 81 -12.15 9.31 13.73
C VAL A 81 -11.96 10.56 14.58
N ASN A 82 -10.75 10.83 15.06
CA ASN A 82 -10.48 12.03 15.84
C ASN A 82 -10.68 13.32 15.03
N LEU A 83 -10.30 13.30 13.75
CA LEU A 83 -10.54 14.42 12.84
C LEU A 83 -12.04 14.64 12.59
N ALA A 84 -12.82 13.57 12.51
CA ALA A 84 -14.28 13.63 12.40
C ALA A 84 -14.95 14.19 13.66
N LEU A 85 -14.41 13.90 14.85
CA LEU A 85 -14.87 14.53 16.10
C LEU A 85 -14.57 16.03 16.13
N LEU A 86 -13.41 16.46 15.60
CA LEU A 86 -13.03 17.87 15.55
C LEU A 86 -13.79 18.66 14.47
N TYR A 87 -14.12 18.02 13.34
CA TYR A 87 -14.84 18.63 12.22
C TYR A 87 -16.14 17.87 11.88
N PRO A 88 -17.21 18.02 12.68
CA PRO A 88 -18.46 17.27 12.52
C PRO A 88 -19.14 17.45 11.16
N ARG A 89 -18.88 18.59 10.49
CA ARG A 89 -19.43 18.90 9.16
C ARG A 89 -18.84 18.01 8.05
N ALA A 90 -17.62 17.50 8.23
CA ALA A 90 -16.92 16.68 7.27
C ALA A 90 -16.92 15.18 7.65
N THR A 91 -17.60 14.78 8.73
CA THR A 91 -17.65 13.39 9.23
C THR A 91 -18.00 12.38 8.14
N LEU A 92 -18.96 12.71 7.28
CA LEU A 92 -19.36 11.83 6.18
C LEU A 92 -18.21 11.57 5.20
N LEU A 93 -17.38 12.59 4.90
CA LEU A 93 -16.21 12.43 4.03
C LEU A 93 -15.14 11.54 4.68
N PHE A 94 -14.88 11.73 5.98
CA PHE A 94 -13.94 10.87 6.70
C PHE A 94 -14.44 9.43 6.79
N GLN A 95 -15.75 9.22 6.99
CA GLN A 95 -16.36 7.90 7.03
C GLN A 95 -16.28 7.18 5.67
N LEU A 96 -16.52 7.90 4.57
CA LEU A 96 -16.32 7.38 3.21
C LEU A 96 -14.85 7.11 2.91
N SER A 97 -13.93 7.96 3.37
CA SER A 97 -12.49 7.73 3.22
C SER A 97 -12.04 6.47 3.96
N MET A 98 -12.50 6.25 5.19
CA MET A 98 -12.19 5.04 5.97
C MET A 98 -12.73 3.78 5.30
N SER A 99 -13.98 3.81 4.80
CA SER A 99 -14.57 2.64 4.14
C SER A 99 -13.86 2.33 2.81
N LEU A 100 -13.50 3.36 2.05
CA LEU A 100 -12.75 3.20 0.80
C LEU A 100 -11.34 2.66 1.05
N ASP A 101 -10.65 3.13 2.09
CA ASP A 101 -9.31 2.66 2.45
C ASP A 101 -9.33 1.15 2.77
N VAL A 102 -10.25 0.72 3.64
CA VAL A 102 -10.42 -0.70 4.00
C VAL A 102 -10.84 -1.54 2.79
N ALA A 103 -11.80 -1.07 2.00
CA ALA A 103 -12.28 -1.79 0.83
C ALA A 103 -11.19 -1.94 -0.24
N SER A 104 -10.44 -0.87 -0.52
CA SER A 104 -9.33 -0.88 -1.47
C SER A 104 -8.22 -1.83 -1.04
N HIS A 105 -7.89 -1.84 0.25
CA HIS A 105 -6.89 -2.74 0.79
C HIS A 105 -7.35 -4.20 0.75
N TRP A 106 -8.61 -4.47 1.12
CA TRP A 106 -9.17 -5.82 1.05
C TRP A 106 -9.20 -6.34 -0.38
N LEU A 107 -9.64 -5.53 -1.35
CA LEU A 107 -9.61 -5.87 -2.77
C LEU A 107 -8.18 -6.06 -3.29
N HIS A 108 -7.23 -5.24 -2.85
CA HIS A 108 -5.83 -5.39 -3.20
C HIS A 108 -5.24 -6.71 -2.66
N LEU A 109 -5.49 -7.03 -1.39
CA LEU A 109 -5.08 -8.30 -0.80
C LEU A 109 -5.71 -9.49 -1.53
N HIS A 110 -7.03 -9.47 -1.77
CA HIS A 110 -7.71 -10.54 -2.51
C HIS A 110 -7.19 -10.68 -3.93
N SER A 111 -7.01 -9.59 -4.66
CA SER A 111 -6.43 -9.64 -6.01
C SER A 111 -4.97 -10.13 -5.99
N SER A 112 -4.18 -9.77 -4.98
CA SER A 112 -2.82 -10.27 -4.82
C SER A 112 -2.77 -11.77 -4.49
N VAL A 113 -3.74 -12.27 -3.71
CA VAL A 113 -3.88 -13.69 -3.37
C VAL A 113 -4.35 -14.49 -4.59
N VAL A 114 -5.38 -14.02 -5.30
CA VAL A 114 -5.90 -14.65 -6.53
C VAL A 114 -4.85 -14.65 -7.64
N ARG A 115 -4.06 -13.57 -7.77
CA ARG A 115 -2.95 -13.49 -8.73
C ARG A 115 -1.74 -14.31 -8.25
N GLY A 116 -1.55 -14.43 -6.94
CA GLY A 116 -0.52 -15.25 -6.31
C GLY A 116 -0.80 -16.75 -6.40
N SER A 117 -2.07 -17.18 -6.48
CA SER A 117 -2.43 -18.57 -6.81
C SER A 117 -2.20 -18.93 -8.28
N GLU A 118 -2.04 -17.94 -9.15
CA GLU A 118 -1.77 -18.11 -10.60
C GLU A 118 -0.29 -17.82 -10.98
N SER A 119 0.58 -17.51 -10.01
CA SER A 119 1.92 -16.96 -10.30
C SER A 119 3.03 -17.99 -10.58
N HIS A 120 2.72 -19.09 -11.28
CA HIS A 120 3.76 -19.83 -12.01
C HIS A 120 3.33 -20.51 -13.31
N LYS A 121 2.11 -20.30 -13.82
CA LYS A 121 1.77 -20.69 -15.20
C LYS A 121 0.78 -19.69 -15.79
N MET A 122 1.23 -19.04 -16.87
CA MET A 122 0.40 -18.31 -17.84
C MET A 122 0.09 -16.85 -17.50
N ILE A 123 1.09 -15.98 -17.61
CA ILE A 123 0.87 -14.78 -18.43
C ILE A 123 0.77 -15.30 -19.87
N ASP A 124 -0.39 -15.84 -20.22
CA ASP A 124 -0.71 -16.06 -21.62
C ASP A 124 -0.92 -14.67 -22.21
N LEU A 125 -0.06 -14.33 -23.17
CA LEU A 125 -0.05 -13.09 -23.92
C LEU A 125 -1.25 -13.04 -24.89
N SER A 126 -2.43 -13.48 -24.43
CA SER A 126 -3.63 -13.73 -25.22
C SER A 126 -4.88 -13.03 -24.65
N GLY A 127 -4.82 -12.47 -23.44
CA GLY A 127 -6.00 -11.93 -22.76
C GLY A 127 -6.49 -10.55 -23.21
N ASN A 128 -5.74 -9.80 -24.03
CA ASN A 128 -6.18 -8.48 -24.48
C ASN A 128 -5.98 -8.29 -26.00
N PRO A 129 -7.04 -8.42 -26.84
CA PRO A 129 -6.93 -8.31 -28.29
C PRO A 129 -6.38 -6.97 -28.77
N VAL A 130 -6.50 -5.92 -27.95
CA VAL A 130 -5.97 -4.58 -28.24
C VAL A 130 -4.43 -4.56 -28.22
N LEU A 131 -3.80 -5.23 -27.26
CA LEU A 131 -2.33 -5.33 -27.21
C LEU A 131 -1.79 -6.19 -28.36
N ARG A 132 -2.53 -7.23 -28.76
CA ARG A 132 -2.15 -8.09 -29.88
C ARG A 132 -2.16 -7.33 -31.20
N ILE A 133 -3.15 -6.47 -31.45
CA ILE A 133 -3.18 -5.64 -32.67
C ILE A 133 -2.00 -4.66 -32.70
N TYR A 134 -1.64 -4.09 -31.55
CA TYR A 134 -0.52 -3.15 -31.43
C TYR A 134 0.85 -3.81 -31.73
N TYR A 135 1.09 -5.03 -31.22
CA TYR A 135 2.36 -5.73 -31.43
C TYR A 135 2.41 -6.62 -32.69
N THR A 136 1.27 -7.07 -33.21
CA THR A 136 1.23 -8.02 -34.34
C THR A 136 1.16 -7.31 -35.69
N SER A 137 0.62 -6.08 -35.75
CA SER A 137 0.50 -5.39 -37.03
C SER A 137 1.78 -4.60 -37.35
N ARG A 138 2.56 -5.10 -38.32
CA ARG A 138 3.68 -4.35 -38.92
C ARG A 138 3.24 -2.98 -39.45
N LEU A 139 1.96 -2.84 -39.81
CA LEU A 139 1.36 -1.58 -40.28
C LEU A 139 1.31 -0.51 -39.18
N ALA A 140 1.00 -0.87 -37.92
CA ALA A 140 0.95 0.11 -36.83
C ALA A 140 2.34 0.62 -36.45
N LEU A 141 3.34 -0.28 -36.42
CA LEU A 141 4.74 0.10 -36.24
C LEU A 141 5.23 1.00 -37.38
N TRP A 142 4.82 0.72 -38.62
CA TRP A 142 5.23 1.51 -39.80
C TRP A 142 4.58 2.90 -39.81
N VAL A 143 3.27 3.01 -39.52
CA VAL A 143 2.57 4.31 -39.41
C VAL A 143 3.14 5.16 -38.28
N PHE A 144 3.49 4.57 -37.14
CA PHE A 144 4.11 5.32 -36.05
C PHE A 144 5.52 5.81 -36.42
N SER A 145 6.32 4.98 -37.11
CA SER A 145 7.64 5.40 -37.58
C SER A 145 7.58 6.47 -38.67
N GLU A 146 6.60 6.41 -39.59
CA GLU A 146 6.44 7.41 -40.65
C GLU A 146 5.83 8.72 -40.14
N TRP A 147 4.93 8.66 -39.16
CA TRP A 147 4.36 9.86 -38.53
C TRP A 147 5.42 10.66 -37.76
N ALA A 148 6.41 9.97 -37.16
CA ALA A 148 7.53 10.61 -36.49
C ALA A 148 8.56 11.25 -37.46
N SER A 149 8.60 10.82 -38.73
CA SER A 149 9.59 11.32 -39.71
C SER A 149 9.08 12.44 -40.64
N GLY A 150 7.80 12.83 -40.55
CA GLY A 150 7.28 14.05 -41.18
C GLY A 150 7.33 14.10 -42.71
N SER A 151 7.39 12.95 -43.41
CA SER A 151 7.45 12.87 -44.87
C SER A 151 6.10 12.44 -45.48
N PRO A 152 5.62 13.06 -46.57
CA PRO A 152 4.36 12.68 -47.21
C PRO A 152 4.46 11.31 -47.91
N PRO A 153 3.33 10.58 -48.05
CA PRO A 153 3.33 9.21 -48.55
C PRO A 153 3.73 9.12 -50.02
N PRO A 154 4.48 8.08 -50.45
CA PRO A 154 4.77 7.86 -51.86
C PRO A 154 3.50 7.39 -52.59
N SER A 155 3.25 7.97 -53.77
CA SER A 155 2.18 7.54 -54.67
C SER A 155 2.43 6.12 -55.15
N ARG A 156 1.41 5.25 -55.01
CA ARG A 156 1.41 3.89 -55.57
C ARG A 156 1.71 3.96 -57.07
N ARG A 157 2.82 3.36 -57.51
CA ARG A 157 2.95 2.86 -58.89
C ARG A 157 2.68 1.36 -58.88
N SER A 158 1.86 0.95 -59.84
CA SER A 158 1.56 -0.42 -60.25
C SER A 158 2.82 -1.21 -60.59
#